data_AF-A0A4U5V6J8-F1
#
_entry.id   AF-A0A4U5V6J8-F1
#
_cell.length_a   1.000
_cell.length_b   1.000
_cell.length_c   1.000
_cell.angle_alpha   90.00
_cell.angle_beta   90.00
_cell.angle_gamma   90.00
#
_symmetry.space_group_name_H-M   'P 1'
#
loop_
_entity.id
_entity.type
_entity.pdbx_description
1 polymer ?
#
loop_
_entity_poly.entity_id
_entity_poly.type
_entity_poly.pdbx_seq_one_letter_code
_entity_poly.pdbx_strand_id
1 'polypeptide(L)'
;MNVEVSNQPDGPQYPFSGLDDRERWPLVFYNRTCQCAGNFMGFNCADCKFGYFGVNCNERRESLRRNIFHLSRAERIKLVSYLNLAKQTVSRDYVVVTGTYQEMENGSNPMFSDVSVYDVFVWMHYYVSRDALLGYTAAKLMYYVRACFNQQVLCSRAQDYSDRGVLCDAREEGPLRRNPGNHNRSVVQRLPTSAEVEFTLSLTNYDTGAMDRSANMSFRNTLEGFGDPQTGLGNSSRMSMHAALHVFMNGSMSSVQGSANDPIFLLHHAFVDSIYEEWLRRHRPSPSQYPRANAPIGHNSEYNMVPFLPLHRNIDFFISSKDLGYEYSYLLDANQRLAESIRPYLEELQAVWPWLLLAGLSGGIVSVSIATAVLTVKRRYRGSPWLHGRRWKNIFALPERQPLIWISDTEESNDRNYQTNI
;
A
#
# COMPACT_ATOMS: atom_id res chain seq x y z
N MET A 1 16.72 13.00 23.17
CA MET A 1 15.98 14.07 23.87
C MET A 1 15.08 13.44 24.94
N ASN A 2 14.63 14.20 25.93
CA ASN A 2 13.57 13.72 26.82
C ASN A 2 12.27 13.58 26.03
N VAL A 3 11.49 12.55 26.34
CA VAL A 3 10.18 12.33 25.73
C VAL A 3 9.20 13.36 26.27
N GLU A 4 8.48 14.03 25.37
CA GLU A 4 7.38 14.92 25.70
C GLU A 4 6.06 14.20 25.40
N VAL A 5 5.11 14.31 26.35
CA VAL A 5 3.75 13.79 26.20
C VAL A 5 2.75 14.88 26.55
N SER A 6 1.62 14.88 25.86
CA SER A 6 0.53 15.82 26.13
C SER A 6 0.00 15.65 27.55
N ASN A 7 -0.31 16.77 28.22
CA ASN A 7 -1.05 16.81 29.49
C ASN A 7 -2.52 17.25 29.28
N GLN A 8 -3.00 17.29 28.03
CA GLN A 8 -4.40 17.57 27.75
C GLN A 8 -5.29 16.46 28.30
N PRO A 9 -6.48 16.77 28.83
CA PRO A 9 -7.38 15.77 29.36
C PRO A 9 -7.89 14.84 28.26
N ASP A 10 -8.11 13.58 28.61
CA ASP A 10 -8.79 12.61 27.77
C ASP A 10 -10.30 12.63 28.03
N GLY A 11 -11.07 12.06 27.11
CA GLY A 11 -12.51 11.87 27.27
C GLY A 11 -12.85 10.86 28.37
N PRO A 12 -14.12 10.82 28.83
CA PRO A 12 -14.54 10.00 29.97
C PRO A 12 -14.63 8.49 29.67
N GLN A 13 -14.32 8.05 28.44
CA GLN A 13 -14.51 6.67 27.99
C GLN A 13 -13.55 5.67 28.65
N TYR A 14 -12.42 6.15 29.19
CA TYR A 14 -11.44 5.33 29.89
C TYR A 14 -11.31 5.81 31.34
N PRO A 15 -11.99 5.16 32.30
CA PRO A 15 -12.05 5.62 33.70
C PRO A 15 -10.86 5.15 34.56
N PHE A 16 -9.85 4.52 33.96
CA PHE A 16 -8.70 3.96 34.67
C PHE A 16 -7.47 4.87 34.51
N SER A 17 -6.50 4.76 35.42
CA SER A 17 -5.22 5.44 35.31
C SER A 17 -4.12 4.62 35.97
N GLY A 18 -2.95 4.57 35.34
CA GLY A 18 -1.80 3.79 35.78
C GLY A 18 -2.02 2.27 35.65
N LEU A 19 -2.94 1.85 34.80
CA LEU A 19 -3.29 0.44 34.62
C LEU A 19 -2.68 -0.13 33.35
N ASP A 20 -2.69 0.63 32.26
CA ASP A 20 -2.27 0.13 30.95
C ASP A 20 -0.93 0.75 30.52
N ASP A 21 0.01 -0.11 30.11
CA ASP A 21 1.35 0.29 29.64
C ASP A 21 1.34 1.28 28.46
N ARG A 22 0.20 1.40 27.77
CA ARG A 22 -0.03 2.30 26.64
C ARG A 22 -0.36 3.74 27.07
N GLU A 23 -0.74 3.94 28.33
CA GLU A 23 -1.00 5.26 28.88
C GLU A 23 0.26 6.14 28.77
N ARG A 24 0.09 7.38 28.31
CA ARG A 24 1.19 8.36 28.16
C ARG A 24 2.39 7.79 27.39
N TRP A 25 2.13 7.02 26.33
CA TRP A 25 3.17 6.37 25.52
C TRP A 25 4.28 7.34 25.09
N PRO A 26 5.57 6.92 25.18
CA PRO A 26 6.11 5.63 25.63
C PRO A 26 6.62 5.61 27.09
N LEU A 27 6.17 6.52 27.96
CA LEU A 27 6.87 6.83 29.23
C LEU A 27 6.99 5.67 30.22
N VAL A 28 6.15 4.64 30.12
CA VAL A 28 6.26 3.41 30.90
C VAL A 28 7.58 2.68 30.62
N PHE A 29 8.02 2.68 29.36
CA PHE A 29 9.23 1.98 28.93
C PHE A 29 10.43 2.91 28.77
N TYR A 30 10.23 4.10 28.18
CA TYR A 30 11.31 4.99 27.79
C TYR A 30 10.98 6.44 28.10
N ASN A 31 11.88 7.12 28.82
CA ASN A 31 11.80 8.56 29.08
C ASN A 31 12.68 9.40 28.14
N ARG A 32 13.49 8.75 27.28
CA ARG A 32 14.37 9.40 26.31
C ARG A 32 14.37 8.64 24.99
N THR A 33 14.33 9.37 23.89
CA THR A 33 14.40 8.84 22.51
C THR A 33 15.37 9.62 21.65
N CYS A 34 15.75 9.06 20.50
CA CYS A 34 16.55 9.76 19.50
C CYS A 34 15.76 10.92 18.89
N GLN A 35 16.43 12.05 18.69
CA GLN A 35 15.90 13.20 17.96
C GLN A 35 16.82 13.46 16.77
N CYS A 36 16.29 13.26 15.57
CA CYS A 36 17.08 13.32 14.35
C CYS A 36 17.10 14.74 13.76
N ALA A 37 18.25 15.12 13.20
CA ALA A 37 18.43 16.43 12.58
C ALA A 37 17.90 16.43 11.12
N GLY A 38 17.46 17.58 10.63
CA GLY A 38 17.11 17.76 9.22
C GLY A 38 16.08 16.76 8.71
N ASN A 39 16.41 16.06 7.62
CA ASN A 39 15.55 15.06 6.96
C ASN A 39 15.85 13.62 7.37
N PHE A 40 16.64 13.40 8.42
CA PHE A 40 16.88 12.07 8.97
C PHE A 40 15.74 11.65 9.91
N MET A 41 15.49 10.35 10.02
CA MET A 41 14.53 9.72 10.92
C MET A 41 14.98 8.30 11.29
N GLY A 42 14.09 7.52 11.91
CA GLY A 42 14.34 6.16 12.35
C GLY A 42 14.74 6.13 13.82
N PHE A 43 14.71 4.94 14.42
CA PHE A 43 15.02 4.76 15.84
C PHE A 43 16.46 5.17 16.19
N ASN A 44 17.38 5.15 15.22
CA ASN A 44 18.80 5.51 15.35
C ASN A 44 19.23 6.68 14.43
N CYS A 45 18.29 7.38 13.80
CA CYS A 45 18.56 8.47 12.85
C CYS A 45 19.31 8.06 11.57
N ALA A 46 19.33 6.77 11.21
CA ALA A 46 19.97 6.29 9.98
C ALA A 46 19.04 6.28 8.76
N ASP A 47 17.74 6.47 8.96
CA ASP A 47 16.74 6.48 7.89
C ASP A 47 16.42 7.91 7.43
N CYS A 48 15.71 8.03 6.32
CA CYS A 48 15.23 9.31 5.81
C CYS A 48 13.74 9.49 6.08
N LYS A 49 13.34 10.74 6.40
CA LYS A 49 11.93 11.13 6.57
C LYS A 49 11.09 10.68 5.39
N PHE A 50 9.80 10.43 5.62
CA PHE A 50 8.86 10.06 4.57
C PHE A 50 8.98 11.00 3.36
N GLY A 51 9.15 10.42 2.16
CA GLY A 51 9.37 11.15 0.90
C GLY A 51 10.81 11.56 0.61
N TYR A 52 11.76 11.36 1.51
CA TYR A 52 13.18 11.64 1.32
C TYR A 52 14.01 10.36 1.19
N PHE A 53 15.06 10.42 0.37
CA PHE A 53 15.91 9.28 0.03
C PHE A 53 17.37 9.73 -0.18
N GLY A 54 18.23 8.73 -0.41
CA GLY A 54 19.66 8.91 -0.62
C GLY A 54 20.43 8.94 0.70
N VAL A 55 21.75 8.79 0.62
CA VAL A 55 22.63 8.68 1.80
C VAL A 55 22.53 9.90 2.73
N ASN A 56 22.21 11.07 2.17
CA ASN A 56 22.09 12.33 2.90
C ASN A 56 20.62 12.80 3.08
N CYS A 57 19.63 11.98 2.73
CA CYS A 57 18.21 12.33 2.83
C CYS A 57 17.81 13.66 2.14
N ASN A 58 18.46 13.96 1.00
CA ASN A 58 18.24 15.18 0.23
C ASN A 58 17.48 14.94 -1.08
N GLU A 59 17.25 13.69 -1.46
CA GLU A 59 16.51 13.36 -2.67
C GLU A 59 15.04 13.19 -2.35
N ARG A 60 14.18 14.08 -2.84
CA ARG A 60 12.73 13.90 -2.72
C ARG A 60 12.24 12.92 -3.78
N ARG A 61 11.52 11.87 -3.37
CA ARG A 61 10.85 10.95 -4.29
C ARG A 61 9.43 10.70 -3.82
N GLU A 62 8.51 10.70 -4.77
CA GLU A 62 7.10 10.40 -4.52
C GLU A 62 6.80 8.96 -4.95
N SER A 63 6.24 8.16 -4.05
CA SER A 63 5.80 6.81 -4.35
C SER A 63 4.34 6.80 -4.81
N LEU A 64 4.04 6.08 -5.90
CA LEU A 64 2.68 6.00 -6.42
C LEU A 64 1.97 4.72 -5.98
N ARG A 65 0.90 4.87 -5.19
CA ARG A 65 -0.03 3.80 -4.83
C ARG A 65 -1.06 3.61 -5.93
N ARG A 66 -1.04 2.43 -6.56
CA ARG A 66 -1.91 2.07 -7.69
C ARG A 66 -2.97 1.07 -7.26
N ASN A 67 -4.10 1.07 -7.96
CA ASN A 67 -5.12 0.04 -7.78
C ASN A 67 -4.55 -1.33 -8.20
N ILE A 68 -4.64 -2.33 -7.32
CA ILE A 68 -4.14 -3.69 -7.54
C ILE A 68 -4.71 -4.34 -8.81
N PHE A 69 -5.95 -4.00 -9.20
CA PHE A 69 -6.57 -4.50 -10.41
C PHE A 69 -5.98 -3.91 -11.69
N HIS A 70 -5.31 -2.76 -11.60
CA HIS A 70 -4.62 -2.10 -12.73
C HIS A 70 -3.12 -2.45 -12.80
N LEU A 71 -2.64 -3.32 -11.91
CA LEU A 71 -1.28 -3.84 -11.97
C LEU A 71 -1.16 -4.94 -13.01
N SER A 72 -0.04 -4.95 -13.73
CA SER A 72 0.34 -6.05 -14.61
C SER A 72 0.50 -7.36 -13.83
N ARG A 73 0.52 -8.49 -14.55
CA ARG A 73 0.79 -9.80 -13.93
C ARG A 73 2.13 -9.83 -13.18
N ALA A 74 3.17 -9.23 -13.76
CA ALA A 74 4.50 -9.19 -13.14
C ALA A 74 4.50 -8.36 -11.84
N GLU A 75 3.84 -7.20 -11.84
CA GLU A 75 3.72 -6.34 -10.64
C GLU A 75 2.93 -7.04 -9.53
N ARG A 76 1.83 -7.74 -9.85
CA ARG A 76 1.06 -8.51 -8.86
C ARG A 76 1.87 -9.65 -8.25
N ILE A 77 2.62 -10.38 -9.06
CA ILE A 77 3.53 -11.43 -8.57
C ILE A 77 4.59 -10.81 -7.67
N LYS A 78 5.21 -9.70 -8.09
CA LYS A 78 6.21 -8.98 -7.31
C LYS A 78 5.66 -8.56 -5.94
N LEU A 79 4.46 -7.97 -5.89
CA LEU A 79 3.79 -7.59 -4.64
C LEU A 79 3.62 -8.78 -3.70
N VAL A 80 3.06 -9.89 -4.20
CA VAL A 80 2.84 -11.11 -3.40
C VAL A 80 4.17 -11.69 -2.90
N SER A 81 5.21 -11.71 -3.75
CA SER A 81 6.54 -12.20 -3.38
C SER A 81 7.17 -11.36 -2.26
N TYR A 82 7.05 -10.03 -2.29
CA TYR A 82 7.57 -9.18 -1.21
C TYR A 82 6.79 -9.32 0.09
N LEU A 83 5.47 -9.52 0.05
CA LEU A 83 4.69 -9.82 1.25
C LEU A 83 5.11 -11.15 1.87
N ASN A 84 5.33 -12.18 1.05
CA ASN A 84 5.84 -13.47 1.52
C ASN A 84 7.25 -13.33 2.10
N LEU A 85 8.13 -12.58 1.43
CA LEU A 85 9.48 -12.29 1.93
C LEU A 85 9.43 -11.59 3.29
N ALA A 86 8.58 -10.56 3.45
CA ALA A 86 8.41 -9.84 4.71
C ALA A 86 7.90 -10.74 5.84
N LYS A 87 7.01 -11.70 5.53
CA LYS A 87 6.51 -12.68 6.51
C LYS A 87 7.53 -13.76 6.90
N GLN A 88 8.56 -13.98 6.08
CA GLN A 88 9.60 -14.99 6.33
C GLN A 88 10.93 -14.39 6.83
N THR A 89 11.10 -13.08 6.70
CA THR A 89 12.33 -12.38 7.11
C THR A 89 12.15 -11.85 8.52
N VAL A 90 12.97 -12.33 9.46
CA VAL A 90 13.04 -11.79 10.82
C VAL A 90 13.42 -10.31 10.77
N SER A 91 12.66 -9.49 11.49
CA SER A 91 12.94 -8.06 11.66
C SER A 91 14.29 -7.88 12.36
N ARG A 92 15.15 -7.01 11.82
CA ARG A 92 16.46 -6.71 12.40
C ARG A 92 16.44 -5.53 13.36
N ASP A 93 15.44 -4.66 13.21
CA ASP A 93 15.38 -3.36 13.88
C ASP A 93 14.38 -3.38 15.04
N TYR A 94 13.37 -4.24 14.97
CA TYR A 94 12.30 -4.32 15.95
C TYR A 94 12.05 -5.74 16.43
N VAL A 95 11.88 -5.88 17.74
CA VAL A 95 11.35 -7.05 18.43
C VAL A 95 10.02 -6.67 19.08
N VAL A 96 9.19 -7.66 19.40
CA VAL A 96 7.88 -7.42 20.02
C VAL A 96 7.88 -7.82 21.47
N VAL A 97 7.13 -7.09 22.29
CA VAL A 97 6.98 -7.40 23.71
C VAL A 97 5.96 -8.52 23.92
N THR A 98 6.30 -9.48 24.77
CA THR A 98 5.49 -10.68 25.05
C THR A 98 4.93 -10.73 26.47
N GLY A 99 5.20 -9.72 27.30
CA GLY A 99 4.67 -9.57 28.66
C GLY A 99 4.46 -8.09 29.01
N THR A 100 3.57 -7.80 29.96
CA THR A 100 3.35 -6.45 30.49
C THR A 100 4.59 -5.91 31.19
N TYR A 101 4.69 -4.59 31.35
CA TYR A 101 5.82 -3.98 32.08
C TYR A 101 5.95 -4.50 33.52
N GLN A 102 4.82 -4.82 34.15
CA GLN A 102 4.78 -5.45 35.47
C GLN A 102 5.35 -6.87 35.46
N GLU A 103 5.01 -7.70 34.45
CA GLU A 103 5.58 -9.05 34.29
C GLU A 103 7.09 -9.01 34.01
N MET A 104 7.59 -7.91 33.43
CA MET A 104 9.02 -7.67 33.25
C MET A 104 9.77 -7.22 34.51
N GLU A 105 9.15 -7.30 35.70
CA GLU A 105 9.74 -6.81 36.96
C GLU A 105 10.20 -5.34 36.83
N ASN A 106 9.32 -4.50 36.28
CA ASN A 106 9.59 -3.09 35.98
C ASN A 106 10.82 -2.89 35.06
N GLY A 107 10.96 -3.77 34.08
CA GLY A 107 12.03 -3.75 33.07
C GLY A 107 13.33 -4.44 33.48
N SER A 108 13.42 -5.02 34.68
CA SER A 108 14.60 -5.78 35.12
C SER A 108 14.72 -7.13 34.40
N ASN A 109 13.59 -7.71 33.98
CA ASN A 109 13.51 -8.98 33.26
C ASN A 109 12.83 -8.76 31.88
N PRO A 110 13.60 -8.42 30.83
CA PRO A 110 13.03 -8.05 29.54
C PRO A 110 12.35 -9.26 28.85
N MET A 111 11.09 -9.09 28.44
CA MET A 111 10.31 -10.12 27.74
C MET A 111 10.01 -9.72 26.31
N PHE A 112 10.86 -10.18 25.38
CA PHE A 112 10.74 -9.87 23.95
C PHE A 112 10.84 -11.14 23.10
N SER A 113 10.25 -11.09 21.91
CA SER A 113 10.40 -12.12 20.87
C SER A 113 10.81 -11.50 19.54
N ASP A 114 11.72 -12.18 18.87
CA ASP A 114 11.99 -11.96 17.46
C ASP A 114 10.77 -12.38 16.64
N VAL A 115 10.40 -11.56 15.66
CA VAL A 115 9.29 -11.84 14.74
C VAL A 115 9.64 -11.38 13.33
N SER A 116 8.87 -11.85 12.34
CA SER A 116 9.06 -11.40 10.96
C SER A 116 8.74 -9.91 10.77
N VAL A 117 9.26 -9.28 9.71
CA VAL A 117 8.95 -7.89 9.37
C VAL A 117 7.43 -7.66 9.24
N TYR A 118 6.71 -8.61 8.64
CA TYR A 118 5.26 -8.52 8.56
C TYR A 118 4.58 -8.69 9.93
N ASP A 119 5.14 -9.54 10.80
CA ASP A 119 4.57 -9.81 12.12
C ASP A 119 4.81 -8.70 13.13
N VAL A 120 5.85 -7.87 12.96
CA VAL A 120 5.96 -6.59 13.68
C VAL A 120 4.71 -5.74 13.41
N PHE A 121 4.31 -5.61 12.14
CA PHE A 121 3.12 -4.86 11.75
C PHE A 121 1.83 -5.46 12.33
N VAL A 122 1.68 -6.79 12.28
CA VAL A 122 0.53 -7.49 12.89
C VAL A 122 0.48 -7.25 14.39
N TRP A 123 1.61 -7.39 15.06
CA TRP A 123 1.71 -7.24 16.51
C TRP A 123 1.42 -5.80 16.94
N MET A 124 1.92 -4.79 16.21
CA MET A 124 1.61 -3.38 16.48
C MET A 124 0.10 -3.12 16.45
N HIS A 125 -0.59 -3.65 15.44
CA HIS A 125 -2.05 -3.54 15.33
C HIS A 125 -2.77 -4.25 16.50
N TYR A 126 -2.33 -5.46 16.85
CA TYR A 126 -2.84 -6.19 18.02
C TYR A 126 -2.66 -5.37 19.31
N TYR A 127 -1.46 -4.83 19.55
CA TYR A 127 -1.12 -4.16 20.79
C TYR A 127 -1.90 -2.86 20.99
N VAL A 128 -2.12 -2.07 19.92
CA VAL A 128 -2.94 -0.86 20.03
C VAL A 128 -4.43 -1.17 20.21
N SER A 129 -4.92 -2.28 19.68
CA SER A 129 -6.35 -2.63 19.68
C SER A 129 -6.79 -3.62 20.78
N ARG A 130 -5.86 -4.12 21.61
CA ARG A 130 -6.22 -5.00 22.75
C ARG A 130 -6.98 -4.26 23.84
N ASP A 131 -7.78 -5.00 24.60
CA ASP A 131 -8.45 -4.49 25.80
C ASP A 131 -7.43 -4.16 26.89
N ALA A 132 -7.75 -3.22 27.78
CA ALA A 132 -6.98 -3.02 29.00
C ALA A 132 -7.11 -4.25 29.91
N LEU A 133 -5.97 -4.77 30.40
CA LEU A 133 -5.91 -6.02 31.15
C LEU A 133 -6.31 -5.75 32.61
N LEU A 134 -7.60 -5.95 32.92
CA LEU A 134 -8.20 -5.67 34.23
C LEU A 134 -8.10 -6.83 35.24
N GLY A 135 -7.49 -7.96 34.87
CA GLY A 135 -7.24 -9.08 35.77
C GLY A 135 -8.46 -9.94 36.16
N TYR A 136 -9.59 -9.86 35.44
CA TYR A 136 -10.76 -10.73 35.69
C TYR A 136 -11.37 -11.30 34.41
N THR A 137 -11.61 -12.62 34.45
CA THR A 137 -12.13 -13.50 33.40
C THR A 137 -13.59 -13.20 33.03
N ALA A 138 -13.89 -13.06 31.74
CA ALA A 138 -15.26 -13.16 31.23
C ALA A 138 -15.30 -14.03 29.96
N ALA A 139 -15.71 -15.29 30.15
CA ALA A 139 -15.72 -16.32 29.10
C ALA A 139 -16.92 -16.24 28.13
N LYS A 140 -16.66 -16.81 26.92
CA LYS A 140 -17.53 -17.33 25.82
C LYS A 140 -17.57 -16.44 24.57
N LEU A 141 -17.48 -16.91 23.32
CA LEU A 141 -17.59 -18.24 22.66
C LEU A 141 -16.86 -18.13 21.29
N MET A 142 -16.07 -19.11 20.84
CA MET A 142 -15.33 -19.05 19.55
C MET A 142 -15.66 -20.26 18.67
N TYR A 143 -16.05 -20.03 17.42
CA TYR A 143 -16.34 -21.07 16.42
C TYR A 143 -15.19 -21.22 15.42
N TYR A 144 -14.82 -22.46 15.12
CA TYR A 144 -13.75 -22.85 14.18
C TYR A 144 -14.32 -23.31 12.84
N VAL A 145 -13.83 -22.76 11.71
CA VAL A 145 -13.88 -23.41 10.38
C VAL A 145 -12.64 -23.05 9.56
N ARG A 146 -12.20 -23.98 8.68
CA ARG A 146 -10.91 -24.01 7.99
C ARG A 146 -10.94 -23.33 6.60
N ALA A 147 -9.88 -22.63 6.18
CA ALA A 147 -9.62 -22.26 4.78
C ALA A 147 -8.14 -21.91 4.52
N CYS A 148 -7.72 -21.98 3.25
CA CYS A 148 -6.34 -22.11 2.77
C CYS A 148 -5.64 -20.77 2.41
N PHE A 149 -4.67 -20.38 3.23
CA PHE A 149 -3.39 -19.78 2.88
C PHE A 149 -2.39 -20.36 3.90
N ASN A 150 -1.21 -20.84 3.49
CA ASN A 150 -0.27 -21.50 4.41
C ASN A 150 0.51 -20.51 5.29
N GLN A 151 -0.08 -19.33 5.57
CA GLN A 151 0.44 -18.35 6.49
C GLN A 151 -0.15 -18.60 7.87
N GLN A 152 0.74 -18.69 8.85
CA GLN A 152 0.41 -18.83 10.25
C GLN A 152 0.11 -17.45 10.83
N VAL A 153 -1.00 -17.36 11.56
CA VAL A 153 -1.44 -16.13 12.20
C VAL A 153 -0.76 -15.94 13.55
N LEU A 154 -0.60 -14.68 13.93
CA LEU A 154 -0.07 -14.21 15.20
C LEU A 154 -1.18 -13.50 15.97
N CYS A 155 -1.19 -13.62 17.30
CA CYS A 155 -2.04 -12.79 18.18
C CYS A 155 -3.54 -12.82 17.84
N SER A 156 -4.05 -13.98 17.43
CA SER A 156 -5.43 -14.18 16.97
C SER A 156 -6.41 -14.52 18.09
N ARG A 157 -5.92 -14.91 19.28
CA ARG A 157 -6.72 -15.31 20.44
C ARG A 157 -6.90 -14.17 21.45
N ALA A 158 -7.28 -12.97 20.97
CA ALA A 158 -7.37 -11.76 21.79
C ALA A 158 -8.14 -11.96 23.11
N GLN A 159 -9.30 -12.62 23.05
CA GLN A 159 -10.12 -12.90 24.24
C GLN A 159 -9.39 -13.75 25.28
N ASP A 160 -8.65 -14.80 24.85
CA ASP A 160 -7.89 -15.66 25.77
C ASP A 160 -6.83 -14.85 26.53
N TYR A 161 -6.15 -13.93 25.83
CA TYR A 161 -5.15 -13.08 26.45
C TYR A 161 -5.78 -12.08 27.43
N SER A 162 -6.87 -11.43 27.04
CA SER A 162 -7.63 -10.52 27.89
C SER A 162 -8.12 -11.23 29.16
N ASP A 163 -8.70 -12.43 29.02
CA ASP A 163 -9.20 -13.24 30.14
C ASP A 163 -8.10 -13.67 31.11
N ARG A 164 -6.90 -13.94 30.57
CA ARG A 164 -5.72 -14.35 31.35
C ARG A 164 -4.90 -13.16 31.87
N GLY A 165 -5.17 -11.95 31.41
CA GLY A 165 -4.40 -10.76 31.76
C GLY A 165 -2.96 -10.78 31.23
N VAL A 166 -2.71 -11.42 30.08
CA VAL A 166 -1.37 -11.55 29.48
C VAL A 166 -1.31 -10.94 28.09
N LEU A 167 -0.09 -10.72 27.57
CA LEU A 167 0.10 -10.37 26.16
C LEU A 167 0.23 -11.62 25.27
N CYS A 168 0.01 -11.43 23.97
CA CYS A 168 0.35 -12.40 22.94
C CYS A 168 1.85 -12.72 22.98
N ASP A 169 2.20 -14.00 23.02
CA ASP A 169 3.57 -14.51 23.10
C ASP A 169 4.29 -14.62 21.74
N ALA A 170 3.68 -14.04 20.69
CA ALA A 170 4.17 -14.06 19.32
C ALA A 170 4.42 -15.46 18.72
N ARG A 171 3.74 -16.50 19.24
CA ARG A 171 3.76 -17.82 18.62
C ARG A 171 2.70 -17.96 17.53
N GLU A 172 2.96 -18.86 16.59
CA GLU A 172 2.03 -19.21 15.53
C GLU A 172 0.75 -19.87 16.09
N GLU A 173 -0.42 -19.40 15.66
CA GLU A 173 -1.72 -19.82 16.22
C GLU A 173 -2.63 -20.52 15.21
N GLY A 174 -2.04 -21.02 14.13
CA GLY A 174 -2.74 -21.72 13.07
C GLY A 174 -2.91 -20.87 11.81
N PRO A 175 -3.59 -21.41 10.79
CA PRO A 175 -3.64 -20.78 9.49
C PRO A 175 -4.65 -19.63 9.41
N LEU A 176 -4.39 -18.70 8.50
CA LEU A 176 -5.30 -17.62 8.13
C LEU A 176 -6.70 -18.13 7.75
N ARG A 177 -7.75 -17.42 8.17
CA ARG A 177 -9.15 -17.76 7.86
C ARG A 177 -9.79 -16.69 6.97
N ARG A 178 -10.50 -17.13 5.93
CA ARG A 178 -11.32 -16.28 5.05
C ARG A 178 -12.54 -17.04 4.59
N ASN A 179 -13.70 -16.39 4.60
CA ASN A 179 -14.91 -16.88 3.96
C ASN A 179 -15.75 -15.71 3.39
N PRO A 180 -15.19 -14.95 2.44
CA PRO A 180 -15.76 -13.66 2.04
C PRO A 180 -17.17 -13.82 1.49
N GLY A 181 -18.08 -12.94 1.91
CA GLY A 181 -19.48 -12.96 1.49
C GLY A 181 -20.41 -13.83 2.34
N ASN A 182 -19.88 -14.69 3.21
CA ASN A 182 -20.66 -15.48 4.16
C ASN A 182 -20.74 -14.82 5.56
N HIS A 183 -20.75 -13.50 5.60
CA HIS A 183 -20.79 -12.70 6.83
C HIS A 183 -22.22 -12.56 7.36
N ASN A 184 -22.35 -12.12 8.61
CA ASN A 184 -23.66 -11.82 9.18
C ASN A 184 -24.29 -10.58 8.52
N ARG A 185 -25.29 -10.81 7.67
CA ARG A 185 -25.99 -9.76 6.91
C ARG A 185 -26.84 -8.82 7.75
N SER A 186 -27.12 -9.15 9.01
CA SER A 186 -27.78 -8.21 9.92
C SER A 186 -26.85 -7.08 10.36
N VAL A 187 -25.55 -7.37 10.50
CA VAL A 187 -24.51 -6.41 10.91
C VAL A 187 -24.01 -5.61 9.72
N VAL A 188 -23.69 -6.29 8.60
CA VAL A 188 -23.22 -5.67 7.35
C VAL A 188 -24.03 -6.21 6.20
N GLN A 189 -24.80 -5.37 5.52
CA GLN A 189 -25.70 -5.85 4.47
C GLN A 189 -24.94 -6.24 3.18
N ARG A 190 -23.94 -5.44 2.80
CA ARG A 190 -23.14 -5.57 1.58
C ARG A 190 -21.86 -4.72 1.70
N LEU A 191 -20.96 -4.87 0.75
CA LEU A 191 -19.85 -3.92 0.58
C LEU A 191 -20.36 -2.51 0.23
N PRO A 192 -19.60 -1.45 0.57
CA PRO A 192 -19.98 -0.08 0.28
C PRO A 192 -20.12 0.22 -1.22
N THR A 193 -21.02 1.13 -1.55
CA THR A 193 -21.22 1.68 -2.91
C THR A 193 -20.45 2.98 -3.09
N SER A 194 -20.23 3.38 -4.34
CA SER A 194 -19.64 4.69 -4.64
C SER A 194 -20.46 5.86 -4.10
N ALA A 195 -21.80 5.73 -4.03
CA ALA A 195 -22.66 6.76 -3.45
C ALA A 195 -22.44 6.93 -1.94
N GLU A 196 -22.21 5.84 -1.20
CA GLU A 196 -21.89 5.90 0.24
C GLU A 196 -20.49 6.48 0.47
N VAL A 197 -19.53 6.18 -0.41
CA VAL A 197 -18.21 6.84 -0.41
C VAL A 197 -18.34 8.34 -0.66
N GLU A 198 -19.12 8.74 -1.66
CA GLU A 198 -19.32 10.15 -1.99
C GLU A 198 -20.07 10.91 -0.87
N PHE A 199 -21.09 10.29 -0.25
CA PHE A 199 -21.74 10.87 0.92
C PHE A 199 -20.73 11.07 2.06
N THR A 200 -19.92 10.05 2.36
CA THR A 200 -18.90 10.15 3.42
C THR A 200 -17.93 11.30 3.12
N LEU A 201 -17.46 11.41 1.88
CA LEU A 201 -16.61 12.49 1.40
C LEU A 201 -17.28 13.87 1.39
N SER A 202 -18.60 13.98 1.57
CA SER A 202 -19.31 15.26 1.67
C SER A 202 -19.34 15.84 3.08
N LEU A 203 -19.01 15.03 4.10
CA LEU A 203 -18.99 15.46 5.50
C LEU A 203 -17.81 16.40 5.75
N THR A 204 -18.06 17.62 6.18
CA THR A 204 -17.01 18.67 6.28
C THR A 204 -16.23 18.65 7.60
N ASN A 205 -16.80 18.07 8.65
CA ASN A 205 -16.14 17.97 9.96
C ASN A 205 -15.34 16.67 10.03
N TYR A 206 -14.05 16.77 10.38
CA TYR A 206 -13.21 15.59 10.60
C TYR A 206 -13.85 14.66 11.64
N ASP A 207 -14.20 15.22 12.79
CA ASP A 207 -14.94 14.52 13.84
C ASP A 207 -15.84 15.49 14.62
N THR A 208 -16.71 14.97 15.48
CA THR A 208 -17.69 15.76 16.25
C THR A 208 -17.97 15.15 17.63
N GLY A 209 -18.61 15.94 18.50
CA GLY A 209 -19.14 15.47 19.78
C GLY A 209 -18.06 14.86 20.69
N ALA A 210 -18.36 13.67 21.22
CA ALA A 210 -17.45 12.90 22.09
C ALA A 210 -16.34 12.15 21.33
N MET A 211 -16.30 12.27 19.99
CA MET A 211 -15.29 11.64 19.11
C MET A 211 -15.22 10.13 19.29
N ASP A 212 -16.38 9.53 19.56
CA ASP A 212 -16.59 8.10 19.66
C ASP A 212 -17.63 7.66 18.63
N ARG A 213 -18.12 6.42 18.76
CA ARG A 213 -19.09 5.84 17.82
C ARG A 213 -20.40 6.62 17.74
N SER A 214 -20.73 7.45 18.74
CA SER A 214 -21.93 8.28 18.76
C SER A 214 -21.82 9.58 17.95
N ALA A 215 -20.62 9.92 17.45
CA ALA A 215 -20.38 11.16 16.73
C ALA A 215 -21.24 11.27 15.45
N ASN A 216 -22.11 12.29 15.41
CA ASN A 216 -22.99 12.61 14.28
C ASN A 216 -22.30 13.56 13.31
N MET A 217 -22.55 13.39 12.01
CA MET A 217 -21.96 14.20 10.94
C MET A 217 -20.43 14.26 11.01
N SER A 218 -19.82 13.16 11.45
CA SER A 218 -18.36 12.99 11.60
C SER A 218 -17.82 12.19 10.43
N PHE A 219 -16.93 12.81 9.64
CA PHE A 219 -16.25 12.13 8.54
C PHE A 219 -15.52 10.88 9.02
N ARG A 220 -14.72 11.01 10.09
CA ARG A 220 -13.95 9.91 10.68
C ARG A 220 -14.87 8.77 11.12
N ASN A 221 -15.98 9.06 11.79
CA ASN A 221 -16.91 8.03 12.30
C ASN A 221 -17.63 7.29 11.18
N THR A 222 -18.08 8.03 10.17
CA THR A 222 -18.75 7.46 9.00
C THR A 222 -17.77 6.64 8.15
N LEU A 223 -16.55 7.14 7.92
CA LEU A 223 -15.52 6.39 7.18
C LEU A 223 -15.09 5.12 7.91
N GLU A 224 -14.87 5.18 9.24
CA GLU A 224 -14.52 4.02 10.05
C GLU A 224 -15.62 2.94 9.99
N GLY A 225 -16.87 3.35 9.82
CA GLY A 225 -18.00 2.48 9.54
C GLY A 225 -19.02 2.36 10.67
N PHE A 226 -18.96 3.23 11.68
CA PHE A 226 -19.93 3.29 12.79
C PHE A 226 -20.98 4.39 12.62
N GLY A 227 -20.69 5.39 11.77
CA GLY A 227 -21.68 6.33 11.27
C GLY A 227 -22.42 5.78 10.04
N ASP A 228 -23.69 6.10 9.90
CA ASP A 228 -24.49 5.74 8.74
C ASP A 228 -24.08 6.60 7.52
N PRO A 229 -23.63 6.00 6.40
CA PRO A 229 -23.14 6.74 5.23
C PRO A 229 -24.25 7.20 4.28
N GLN A 230 -25.48 7.34 4.76
CA GLN A 230 -26.61 7.97 4.05
C GLN A 230 -27.19 9.14 4.85
N THR A 231 -27.12 9.06 6.18
CA THR A 231 -27.68 10.07 7.09
C THR A 231 -26.62 10.81 7.90
N GLY A 232 -25.42 10.25 8.05
CA GLY A 232 -24.35 10.79 8.88
C GLY A 232 -24.56 10.59 10.38
N LEU A 233 -25.62 9.89 10.80
CA LEU A 233 -25.88 9.64 12.22
C LEU A 233 -24.92 8.58 12.78
N GLY A 234 -24.37 8.84 13.97
CA GLY A 234 -23.56 7.90 14.74
C GLY A 234 -24.41 6.81 15.40
N ASN A 235 -23.76 5.92 16.14
CA ASN A 235 -24.37 4.74 16.78
C ASN A 235 -25.23 3.91 15.82
N SER A 236 -24.79 3.80 14.56
CA SER A 236 -25.51 2.98 13.58
C SER A 236 -25.58 1.53 14.06
N SER A 237 -26.77 0.93 13.97
CA SER A 237 -26.97 -0.49 14.28
C SER A 237 -26.30 -1.42 13.27
N ARG A 238 -25.91 -0.87 12.12
CA ARG A 238 -25.21 -1.56 11.04
C ARG A 238 -23.86 -0.93 10.80
N MET A 239 -22.89 -1.78 10.49
CA MET A 239 -21.56 -1.33 10.09
C MET A 239 -21.52 -1.11 8.58
N SER A 240 -20.77 -0.10 8.14
CA SER A 240 -20.56 0.21 6.73
C SER A 240 -19.09 0.57 6.45
N MET A 241 -18.80 1.12 5.27
CA MET A 241 -17.49 1.70 4.90
C MET A 241 -16.30 0.78 5.22
N HIS A 242 -15.33 1.22 6.02
CA HIS A 242 -14.18 0.42 6.44
C HIS A 242 -14.61 -0.88 7.16
N ALA A 243 -15.43 -0.77 8.21
CA ALA A 243 -15.88 -1.91 8.99
C ALA A 243 -16.65 -2.96 8.15
N ALA A 244 -17.32 -2.54 7.06
CA ALA A 244 -18.01 -3.46 6.17
C ALA A 244 -17.07 -4.48 5.54
N LEU A 245 -15.88 -4.11 5.08
CA LEU A 245 -14.96 -5.06 4.47
C LEU A 245 -14.42 -6.04 5.52
N HIS A 246 -14.05 -5.54 6.71
CA HIS A 246 -13.61 -6.37 7.83
C HIS A 246 -14.59 -7.51 8.13
N VAL A 247 -15.88 -7.17 8.29
CA VAL A 247 -16.93 -8.15 8.55
C VAL A 247 -17.21 -9.01 7.31
N PHE A 248 -17.22 -8.42 6.10
CA PHE A 248 -17.49 -9.13 4.84
C PHE A 248 -16.57 -10.33 4.61
N MET A 249 -15.30 -10.20 5.00
CA MET A 249 -14.27 -11.23 4.83
C MET A 249 -14.54 -12.50 5.66
N ASN A 250 -15.35 -12.40 6.71
CA ASN A 250 -15.80 -13.49 7.59
C ASN A 250 -14.67 -14.47 7.93
N GLY A 251 -13.68 -13.99 8.68
CA GLY A 251 -12.47 -14.74 8.99
C GLY A 251 -11.53 -13.93 9.88
N SER A 252 -10.22 -14.11 9.71
CA SER A 252 -9.20 -13.41 10.50
C SER A 252 -9.35 -11.88 10.39
N MET A 253 -9.72 -11.37 9.20
CA MET A 253 -9.99 -9.95 8.94
C MET A 253 -11.18 -9.37 9.75
N SER A 254 -12.06 -10.22 10.28
CA SER A 254 -13.25 -9.80 11.05
C SER A 254 -12.98 -9.62 12.54
N SER A 255 -11.84 -10.10 13.04
CA SER A 255 -11.37 -9.79 14.40
C SER A 255 -10.58 -8.49 14.35
N VAL A 256 -10.91 -7.52 15.21
CA VAL A 256 -10.18 -6.24 15.28
C VAL A 256 -8.70 -6.50 15.56
N GLN A 257 -8.39 -7.25 16.61
CA GLN A 257 -7.00 -7.49 17.01
C GLN A 257 -6.25 -8.36 15.99
N GLY A 258 -6.94 -9.32 15.38
CA GLY A 258 -6.33 -10.28 14.45
C GLY A 258 -6.32 -9.85 12.98
N SER A 259 -6.98 -8.75 12.59
CA SER A 259 -7.28 -8.46 11.18
C SER A 259 -6.03 -8.27 10.31
N ALA A 260 -4.98 -7.68 10.87
CA ALA A 260 -3.72 -7.41 10.18
C ALA A 260 -2.98 -8.68 9.72
N ASN A 261 -3.31 -9.85 10.28
CA ASN A 261 -2.79 -11.13 9.78
C ASN A 261 -3.18 -11.39 8.33
N ASP A 262 -4.33 -10.87 7.90
CA ASP A 262 -4.77 -10.98 6.52
C ASP A 262 -4.08 -9.90 5.66
N PRO A 263 -3.24 -10.23 4.66
CA PRO A 263 -2.58 -9.23 3.82
C PRO A 263 -3.54 -8.35 2.98
N ILE A 264 -4.82 -8.72 2.88
CA ILE A 264 -5.85 -7.83 2.31
C ILE A 264 -6.01 -6.57 3.17
N PHE A 265 -5.70 -6.63 4.48
CA PHE A 265 -5.69 -5.49 5.38
C PHE A 265 -4.87 -4.31 4.81
N LEU A 266 -3.67 -4.57 4.28
CA LEU A 266 -2.83 -3.51 3.70
C LEU A 266 -3.49 -2.84 2.50
N LEU A 267 -4.11 -3.63 1.61
CA LEU A 267 -4.81 -3.10 0.44
C LEU A 267 -6.06 -2.32 0.85
N HIS A 268 -6.79 -2.83 1.84
CA HIS A 268 -7.97 -2.19 2.38
C HIS A 268 -7.63 -0.83 3.00
N HIS A 269 -6.67 -0.80 3.92
CA HIS A 269 -6.27 0.44 4.60
C HIS A 269 -5.58 1.42 3.67
N ALA A 270 -4.89 0.96 2.62
CA ALA A 270 -4.41 1.86 1.57
C ALA A 270 -5.56 2.56 0.83
N PHE A 271 -6.70 1.91 0.66
CA PHE A 271 -7.91 2.51 0.06
C PHE A 271 -8.67 3.40 1.05
N VAL A 272 -8.75 3.02 2.33
CA VAL A 272 -9.30 3.90 3.37
C VAL A 272 -8.49 5.19 3.50
N ASP A 273 -7.16 5.10 3.48
CA ASP A 273 -6.24 6.24 3.46
C ASP A 273 -6.39 7.08 2.18
N SER A 274 -6.75 6.47 1.04
CA SER A 274 -7.00 7.24 -0.19
C SER A 274 -8.29 8.06 -0.13
N ILE A 275 -9.33 7.55 0.55
CA ILE A 275 -10.56 8.31 0.82
C ILE A 275 -10.25 9.46 1.79
N TYR A 276 -9.41 9.22 2.80
CA TYR A 276 -8.95 10.27 3.71
C TYR A 276 -8.15 11.37 2.99
N GLU A 277 -7.22 11.01 2.11
CA GLU A 277 -6.47 11.98 1.28
C GLU A 277 -7.41 12.79 0.38
N GLU A 278 -8.40 12.15 -0.24
CA GLU A 278 -9.40 12.86 -1.04
C GLU A 278 -10.20 13.86 -0.19
N TRP A 279 -10.60 13.47 1.03
CA TRP A 279 -11.28 14.35 1.97
C TRP A 279 -10.42 15.55 2.37
N LEU A 280 -9.13 15.34 2.65
CA LEU A 280 -8.17 16.41 2.95
C LEU A 280 -8.07 17.41 1.80
N ARG A 281 -8.00 16.94 0.54
CA ARG A 281 -7.95 17.80 -0.66
C ARG A 281 -9.24 18.58 -0.86
N ARG A 282 -10.38 17.93 -0.63
CA ARG A 282 -11.71 18.49 -0.84
C ARG A 282 -12.01 19.62 0.15
N HIS A 283 -11.70 19.41 1.41
CA HIS A 283 -12.08 20.34 2.48
C HIS A 283 -10.98 21.27 2.96
N ARG A 284 -9.71 20.92 2.74
CA ARG A 284 -8.54 21.68 3.25
C ARG A 284 -8.73 22.08 4.72
N PRO A 285 -8.95 21.09 5.60
CA PRO A 285 -9.30 21.36 6.98
C PRO A 285 -8.22 22.18 7.70
N SER A 286 -8.64 23.05 8.60
CA SER A 286 -7.70 23.68 9.52
C SER A 286 -7.15 22.63 10.49
N PRO A 287 -5.86 22.67 10.89
CA PRO A 287 -5.32 21.78 11.92
C PRO A 287 -6.13 21.79 13.23
N SER A 288 -6.85 22.87 13.52
CA SER A 288 -7.72 22.97 14.69
C SER A 288 -8.97 22.07 14.65
N GLN A 289 -9.31 21.49 13.50
CA GLN A 289 -10.41 20.51 13.41
C GLN A 289 -10.01 19.15 13.98
N TYR A 290 -8.72 18.85 14.11
CA TYR A 290 -8.27 17.68 14.85
C TYR A 290 -8.36 17.96 16.36
N PRO A 291 -8.92 17.04 17.17
CA PRO A 291 -9.15 17.31 18.58
C PRO A 291 -7.87 17.44 19.39
N ARG A 292 -7.71 18.54 20.12
CA ARG A 292 -6.56 18.74 21.01
C ARG A 292 -6.72 18.08 22.38
N ALA A 293 -7.96 17.94 22.84
CA ALA A 293 -8.32 17.48 24.18
C ALA A 293 -9.70 16.80 24.15
N ASN A 294 -9.98 16.01 25.19
CA ASN A 294 -11.24 15.29 25.45
C ASN A 294 -11.63 14.24 24.40
N ALA A 295 -10.76 13.91 23.45
CA ALA A 295 -10.93 12.71 22.62
C ALA A 295 -10.71 11.46 23.49
N PRO A 296 -11.20 10.27 23.08
CA PRO A 296 -10.82 9.02 23.73
C PRO A 296 -9.31 8.91 23.90
N ILE A 297 -8.86 8.31 25.01
CA ILE A 297 -7.44 8.18 25.34
C ILE A 297 -6.63 7.66 24.13
N GLY A 298 -5.54 8.33 23.78
CA GLY A 298 -4.74 8.01 22.59
C GLY A 298 -5.09 8.81 21.32
N HIS A 299 -6.26 9.45 21.27
CA HIS A 299 -6.77 10.12 20.05
C HIS A 299 -6.61 11.65 20.03
N ASN A 300 -6.14 12.26 21.12
CA ASN A 300 -5.82 13.69 21.13
C ASN A 300 -4.65 14.00 20.15
N SER A 301 -4.64 15.20 19.57
CA SER A 301 -3.73 15.59 18.47
C SER A 301 -2.24 15.40 18.80
N GLU A 302 -1.87 15.69 20.04
CA GLU A 302 -0.49 15.64 20.54
C GLU A 302 -0.10 14.29 21.16
N TYR A 303 -0.97 13.27 21.10
CA TYR A 303 -0.59 11.94 21.53
C TYR A 303 0.41 11.32 20.56
N ASN A 304 1.45 10.70 21.12
CA ASN A 304 2.30 9.78 20.37
C ASN A 304 1.47 8.53 20.05
N MET A 305 1.34 8.19 18.76
CA MET A 305 0.62 7.02 18.30
C MET A 305 1.26 5.74 18.82
N VAL A 306 0.48 4.95 19.55
CA VAL A 306 0.92 3.69 20.15
C VAL A 306 0.94 2.57 19.10
N PRO A 307 1.92 1.65 19.08
CA PRO A 307 3.18 1.65 19.82
C PRO A 307 4.38 2.06 18.95
N PHE A 308 4.22 3.08 18.09
CA PHE A 308 5.26 3.41 17.12
C PHE A 308 6.54 3.93 17.79
N LEU A 309 7.67 3.49 17.24
CA LEU A 309 9.01 4.01 17.48
C LEU A 309 9.69 4.17 16.09
N PRO A 310 10.28 5.33 15.76
CA PRO A 310 10.34 6.56 16.55
C PRO A 310 8.94 7.18 16.80
N LEU A 311 8.89 8.13 17.74
CA LEU A 311 7.62 8.71 18.17
C LEU A 311 7.02 9.61 17.08
N HIS A 312 5.72 9.44 16.88
CA HIS A 312 4.94 10.08 15.85
C HIS A 312 3.62 10.53 16.46
N ARG A 313 3.26 11.81 16.34
CA ARG A 313 2.00 12.31 16.90
C ARG A 313 0.88 12.19 15.88
N ASN A 314 -0.36 12.09 16.36
CA ASN A 314 -1.55 12.08 15.49
C ASN A 314 -1.57 13.28 14.52
N ILE A 315 -1.28 14.49 15.03
CA ILE A 315 -1.30 15.73 14.24
C ILE A 315 -0.27 15.75 13.10
N ASP A 316 0.83 14.99 13.22
CA ASP A 316 1.87 14.94 12.19
C ASP A 316 1.38 14.26 10.90
N PHE A 317 0.26 13.54 10.96
CA PHE A 317 -0.38 12.84 9.83
C PHE A 317 -1.72 13.46 9.42
N PHE A 318 -2.07 14.63 9.99
CA PHE A 318 -3.18 15.45 9.53
C PHE A 318 -2.74 16.40 8.41
N ILE A 319 -2.07 15.84 7.40
CA ILE A 319 -1.45 16.53 6.26
C ILE A 319 -1.65 15.72 4.98
N SER A 320 -1.40 16.33 3.81
CA SER A 320 -1.55 15.63 2.53
C SER A 320 -0.53 14.49 2.39
N SER A 321 -0.94 13.40 1.76
CA SER A 321 -0.07 12.29 1.38
C SER A 321 1.17 12.74 0.59
N LYS A 322 1.06 13.83 -0.19
CA LYS A 322 2.18 14.40 -0.96
C LYS A 322 3.30 14.91 -0.04
N ASP A 323 2.95 15.44 1.12
CA ASP A 323 3.93 15.90 2.12
C ASP A 323 4.62 14.71 2.80
N LEU A 324 3.97 13.56 2.83
CA LEU A 324 4.53 12.26 3.24
C LEU A 324 5.25 11.53 2.07
N GLY A 325 5.30 12.13 0.88
CA GLY A 325 6.00 11.58 -0.28
C GLY A 325 5.32 10.38 -0.94
N TYR A 326 4.00 10.29 -0.88
CA TYR A 326 3.25 9.34 -1.70
C TYR A 326 1.96 9.92 -2.26
N GLU A 327 1.47 9.28 -3.31
CA GLU A 327 0.29 9.73 -4.03
C GLU A 327 -0.53 8.53 -4.52
N TYR A 328 -1.81 8.76 -4.82
CA TYR A 328 -2.73 7.78 -5.39
C TYR A 328 -2.93 8.01 -6.89
N SER A 329 -2.79 6.95 -7.68
CA SER A 329 -2.86 7.04 -9.14
C SER A 329 -4.16 7.65 -9.68
N TYR A 330 -5.28 7.45 -8.98
CA TYR A 330 -6.57 8.01 -9.40
C TYR A 330 -6.77 9.47 -8.94
N LEU A 331 -5.96 9.98 -8.02
CA LEU A 331 -5.99 11.37 -7.55
C LEU A 331 -4.99 12.28 -8.28
N LEU A 332 -4.17 11.72 -9.18
CA LEU A 332 -3.26 12.46 -10.06
C LEU A 332 -4.02 13.44 -10.95
N ASP A 333 -3.41 14.58 -11.25
CA ASP A 333 -3.92 15.52 -12.25
C ASP A 333 -3.78 14.99 -13.69
N ALA A 334 -4.37 15.68 -14.67
CA ALA A 334 -4.38 15.21 -16.06
C ALA A 334 -2.97 15.04 -16.66
N ASN A 335 -2.03 15.95 -16.33
CA ASN A 335 -0.67 15.92 -16.84
C ASN A 335 0.13 14.79 -16.19
N GLN A 336 -0.02 14.61 -14.88
CA GLN A 336 0.59 13.53 -14.11
C GLN A 336 0.09 12.16 -14.57
N ARG A 337 -1.22 12.01 -14.83
CA ARG A 337 -1.79 10.78 -15.38
C ARG A 337 -1.21 10.44 -16.75
N LEU A 338 -1.05 11.44 -17.63
CA LEU A 338 -0.45 11.25 -18.94
C LEU A 338 1.01 10.80 -18.81
N ALA A 339 1.79 11.45 -17.94
CA ALA A 339 3.18 11.09 -17.68
C ALA A 339 3.29 9.64 -17.17
N GLU A 340 2.44 9.24 -16.21
CA GLU A 340 2.43 7.87 -15.68
C GLU A 340 1.99 6.84 -16.74
N SER A 341 1.05 7.20 -17.63
CA SER A 341 0.64 6.31 -18.73
C SER A 341 1.76 6.05 -19.75
N ILE A 342 2.66 7.01 -19.95
CA ILE A 342 3.76 6.92 -20.93
C ILE A 342 5.01 6.30 -20.31
N ARG A 343 5.16 6.38 -18.98
CA ARG A 343 6.29 5.87 -18.21
C ARG A 343 6.78 4.45 -18.59
N PRO A 344 5.93 3.40 -18.71
CA PRO A 344 6.44 2.07 -19.06
C PRO A 344 7.13 2.03 -20.41
N TYR A 345 6.63 2.79 -21.40
CA TYR A 345 7.26 2.90 -22.72
C TYR A 345 8.59 3.64 -22.65
N LEU A 346 8.68 4.68 -21.82
CA LEU A 346 9.94 5.40 -21.60
C LEU A 346 10.99 4.54 -20.92
N GLU A 347 10.60 3.70 -19.95
CA GLU A 347 11.51 2.77 -19.28
C GLU A 347 12.03 1.70 -20.25
N GLU A 348 11.17 1.13 -21.11
CA GLU A 348 11.60 0.22 -22.18
C GLU A 348 12.54 0.92 -23.18
N LEU A 349 12.19 2.13 -23.63
CA LEU A 349 13.03 2.91 -24.53
C LEU A 349 14.39 3.22 -23.90
N GLN A 350 14.44 3.63 -22.63
CA GLN A 350 15.69 3.87 -21.91
C GLN A 350 16.54 2.60 -21.78
N ALA A 351 15.93 1.43 -21.55
CA ALA A 351 16.64 0.16 -21.49
C ALA A 351 17.25 -0.23 -22.84
N VAL A 352 16.57 0.09 -23.95
CA VAL A 352 17.01 -0.25 -25.31
C VAL A 352 17.93 0.83 -25.92
N TRP A 353 17.89 2.06 -25.40
CA TRP A 353 18.64 3.21 -25.91
C TRP A 353 20.16 2.98 -26.04
N PRO A 354 20.87 2.39 -25.06
CA PRO A 354 22.30 2.11 -25.19
C PRO A 354 22.60 1.17 -26.37
N TRP A 355 21.74 0.18 -26.60
CA TRP A 355 21.90 -0.78 -27.70
C TRP A 355 21.65 -0.14 -29.07
N LEU A 356 20.67 0.77 -29.17
CA LEU A 356 20.42 1.53 -30.38
C LEU A 356 21.60 2.45 -30.74
N LEU A 357 22.17 3.13 -29.74
CA LEU A 357 23.37 3.96 -29.92
C LEU A 357 24.58 3.12 -30.36
N LEU A 358 24.80 1.97 -29.73
CA LEU A 358 25.84 1.01 -30.12
C LEU A 358 25.65 0.51 -31.55
N ALA A 359 24.43 0.11 -31.93
CA ALA A 359 24.12 -0.33 -33.28
C ALA A 359 24.35 0.77 -34.32
N GLY A 360 23.95 2.01 -34.01
CA GLY A 360 24.17 3.18 -34.86
C GLY A 360 25.65 3.50 -35.07
N LEU A 361 26.44 3.52 -33.99
CA LEU A 361 27.90 3.71 -34.06
C LEU A 361 28.57 2.61 -34.89
N SER A 362 28.19 1.35 -34.64
CA SER A 362 28.71 0.18 -35.37
C SER A 362 28.40 0.27 -36.86
N GLY A 363 27.15 0.58 -37.23
CA GLY A 363 26.71 0.75 -38.60
C GLY A 363 27.43 1.91 -39.30
N GLY A 364 27.67 3.01 -38.59
CA GLY A 364 28.46 4.15 -39.09
C GLY A 364 29.90 3.77 -39.40
N ILE A 365 30.58 3.05 -38.49
CA ILE A 365 31.95 2.57 -38.69
C ILE A 365 32.03 1.63 -39.90
N VAL A 366 31.10 0.68 -40.02
CA VAL A 366 31.04 -0.24 -41.17
C VAL A 366 30.85 0.53 -42.48
N SER A 367 29.94 1.52 -42.49
CA SER A 367 29.66 2.33 -43.68
C SER A 367 30.89 3.14 -44.13
N VAL A 368 31.61 3.76 -43.19
CA VAL A 368 32.84 4.51 -43.48
C VAL A 368 33.95 3.56 -43.97
N SER A 369 34.08 2.39 -43.37
CA SER A 369 35.07 1.37 -43.76
C SER A 369 34.81 0.86 -45.19
N ILE A 370 33.55 0.59 -45.54
CA ILE A 370 33.17 0.20 -46.91
C ILE A 370 33.42 1.35 -47.89
N ALA A 371 33.02 2.58 -47.56
CA ALA A 371 33.23 3.73 -48.43
C ALA A 371 34.72 4.00 -48.68
N THR A 372 35.56 3.92 -47.64
CA THR A 372 37.02 4.08 -47.75
C THR A 372 37.65 2.94 -48.56
N ALA A 373 37.20 1.69 -48.39
CA ALA A 373 37.62 0.56 -49.22
C ALA A 373 37.27 0.76 -50.70
N VAL A 374 36.03 1.18 -51.01
CA VAL A 374 35.60 1.46 -52.38
C VAL A 374 36.40 2.61 -53.00
N LEU A 375 36.65 3.68 -52.24
CA LEU A 375 37.44 4.82 -52.71
C LEU A 375 38.91 4.46 -52.93
N THR A 376 39.51 3.64 -52.06
CA THR A 376 40.89 3.16 -52.22
C THR A 376 41.04 2.22 -53.40
N VAL A 377 40.10 1.28 -53.60
CA VAL A 377 40.03 0.44 -54.81
C VAL A 377 39.89 1.32 -56.06
N LYS A 378 38.94 2.26 -56.08
CA LYS A 378 38.75 3.16 -57.23
C LYS A 378 39.99 4.02 -57.52
N ARG A 379 40.72 4.48 -56.50
CA ARG A 379 41.99 5.18 -56.66
C ARG A 379 43.11 4.27 -57.19
N ARG A 380 43.20 3.03 -56.69
CA ARG A 380 44.19 2.03 -57.11
C ARG A 380 43.98 1.57 -58.56
N TYR A 381 42.72 1.50 -59.01
CA TYR A 381 42.36 1.17 -60.39
C TYR A 381 42.27 2.39 -61.33
N ARG A 382 42.46 3.62 -60.83
CA ARG A 382 42.50 4.83 -61.67
C ARG A 382 43.84 5.05 -62.39
N GLY A 383 44.84 4.19 -62.15
CA GLY A 383 46.16 4.23 -62.77
C GLY A 383 46.44 3.12 -63.80
N SER A 384 45.46 2.30 -64.18
CA SER A 384 45.67 1.22 -65.17
C SER A 384 44.94 1.54 -66.48
N PRO A 385 45.66 1.76 -67.60
CA PRO A 385 45.07 1.91 -68.92
C PRO A 385 44.82 0.55 -69.56
N TRP A 386 43.95 -0.27 -68.94
CA TRP A 386 43.30 -1.36 -69.67
C TRP A 386 42.05 -1.81 -68.93
N LEU A 387 40.90 -1.32 -69.38
CA LEU A 387 39.64 -2.05 -69.39
C LEU A 387 38.72 -1.34 -70.39
N HIS A 388 38.84 -1.78 -71.64
CA HIS A 388 37.82 -1.54 -72.65
C HIS A 388 36.48 -2.13 -72.20
N GLY A 389 35.46 -1.27 -72.18
CA GLY A 389 34.09 -1.58 -72.59
C GLY A 389 33.34 -2.71 -71.89
N ARG A 390 32.40 -2.32 -71.00
CA ARG A 390 31.00 -2.71 -71.21
C ARG A 390 30.06 -1.68 -70.60
N ARG A 391 29.34 -1.01 -71.48
CA ARG A 391 28.24 -0.08 -71.19
C ARG A 391 27.12 -0.88 -70.53
N TRP A 392 26.93 -0.77 -69.22
CA TRP A 392 25.70 -1.19 -68.55
C TRP A 392 24.57 -0.22 -68.90
N LYS A 393 24.02 -0.38 -70.10
CA LYS A 393 22.61 -0.08 -70.35
C LYS A 393 21.87 -1.41 -70.13
N ASN A 394 20.82 -1.40 -69.32
CA ASN A 394 19.83 -2.47 -69.06
C ASN A 394 19.93 -3.20 -67.71
N ILE A 395 19.77 -2.48 -66.59
CA ILE A 395 19.30 -3.09 -65.32
C ILE A 395 17.85 -2.67 -64.98
N PHE A 396 17.26 -1.75 -65.76
CA PHE A 396 15.86 -1.35 -65.63
C PHE A 396 15.05 -1.62 -66.91
N ALA A 397 15.21 -2.81 -67.49
CA ALA A 397 14.22 -3.32 -68.45
C ALA A 397 13.12 -4.03 -67.66
N LEU A 398 12.04 -3.31 -67.38
CA LEU A 398 10.77 -3.92 -66.97
C LEU A 398 10.31 -4.89 -68.08
N PRO A 399 9.85 -6.11 -67.78
CA PRO A 399 9.23 -6.95 -68.80
C PRO A 399 7.89 -6.34 -69.21
N GLU A 400 7.80 -5.99 -70.48
CA GLU A 400 6.59 -5.65 -71.20
C GLU A 400 5.60 -6.83 -71.10
N ARG A 401 4.49 -6.67 -70.36
CA ARG A 401 3.39 -7.64 -70.38
C ARG A 401 2.58 -7.42 -71.65
N GLN A 402 2.55 -8.43 -72.52
CA GLN A 402 1.59 -8.50 -73.63
C GLN A 402 0.15 -8.68 -73.10
N PRO A 403 -0.87 -8.24 -73.88
CA PRO A 403 -2.25 -8.19 -73.44
C PRO A 403 -2.93 -9.53 -73.66
N LEU A 404 -3.78 -9.94 -72.71
CA LEU A 404 -4.80 -10.96 -72.96
C LEU A 404 -6.16 -10.33 -72.66
N ILE A 405 -6.92 -10.12 -73.72
CA ILE A 405 -8.33 -9.78 -73.69
C ILE A 405 -9.12 -11.09 -73.51
N TRP A 406 -9.81 -11.16 -72.37
CA TRP A 406 -11.15 -11.71 -72.09
C TRP A 406 -11.70 -12.90 -72.87
N ILE A 407 -12.18 -13.91 -72.11
CA ILE A 407 -13.52 -14.51 -72.28
C ILE A 407 -14.12 -14.75 -70.88
N SER A 408 -15.35 -14.27 -70.67
CA SER A 408 -16.24 -14.61 -69.57
C SER A 408 -16.85 -15.99 -69.80
N ASP A 409 -17.16 -16.73 -68.73
CA ASP A 409 -18.56 -17.09 -68.45
C ASP A 409 -18.71 -17.75 -67.08
N THR A 410 -19.74 -17.25 -66.40
CA THR A 410 -20.53 -17.70 -65.25
C THR A 410 -20.66 -19.21 -65.04
N GLU A 411 -20.54 -19.69 -63.79
CA GLU A 411 -21.61 -20.26 -62.91
C GLU A 411 -21.13 -21.69 -62.54
N GLU A 412 -21.31 -22.32 -61.38
CA GLU A 412 -22.12 -22.14 -60.18
C GLU A 412 -21.65 -23.18 -59.12
N SER A 413 -21.81 -22.89 -57.82
CA SER A 413 -21.88 -23.83 -56.67
C SER A 413 -20.61 -24.66 -56.32
N ASN A 414 -20.26 -25.02 -55.07
CA ASN A 414 -21.02 -25.25 -53.84
C ASN A 414 -20.05 -25.45 -52.64
N ASP A 415 -20.45 -24.97 -51.46
CA ASP A 415 -20.17 -25.45 -50.09
C ASP A 415 -18.81 -26.05 -49.66
N ARG A 416 -18.24 -25.50 -48.56
CA ARG A 416 -18.18 -26.20 -47.25
C ARG A 416 -17.60 -25.35 -46.11
N ASN A 417 -18.44 -25.19 -45.09
CA ASN A 417 -18.17 -24.81 -43.70
C ASN A 417 -17.06 -25.65 -43.02
N TYR A 418 -16.31 -25.06 -42.08
CA TYR A 418 -16.00 -25.69 -40.79
C TYR A 418 -15.77 -24.64 -39.68
N GLN A 419 -16.77 -24.54 -38.79
CA GLN A 419 -16.62 -24.11 -37.41
C GLN A 419 -15.86 -25.18 -36.61
N THR A 420 -15.15 -24.77 -35.56
CA THR A 420 -14.81 -25.65 -34.43
C THR A 420 -15.30 -25.04 -33.12
N ASN A 421 -15.95 -25.93 -32.36
CA ASN A 421 -16.76 -25.76 -31.14
C ASN A 421 -15.90 -25.46 -29.89
N ILE A 422 -16.44 -24.66 -28.96
CA ILE A 422 -16.95 -25.01 -27.60
C ILE A 422 -15.88 -25.51 -26.64
#